data_AF-A0A8J7WG51-F1
#
_entry.id   AF-A0A8J7WG51-F1
#
_cell.length_a   1.000
_cell.length_b   1.000
_cell.length_c   1.000
_cell.angle_alpha   90.00
_cell.angle_beta   90.00
_cell.angle_gamma   90.00
#
_symmetry.space_group_name_H-M   'P 1'
#
loop_
_entity.id
_entity.type
_entity.pdbx_description
1 polymer ?
#
loop_
_entity_poly.entity_id
_entity_poly.type
_entity_poly.pdbx_seq_one_letter_code
_entity_poly.pdbx_strand_id
1 'polypeptide(L)'
;MAGFLRDGGRPPYGKSYAKGAAGREDLTGEEFGQFFFLCRAIFMGCENQHYPYRQRMIDADAYRGYAATIREQIASQPGVRAMWSVVRHTCGAGFQAFLDQQIAGFPVLEACSMREKWASEVTAQKTDQP
;
A
#
# COMPACT_ATOMS: atom_id res chain seq x y z
N MET A 1 43.71 3.39 14.03
CA MET A 1 43.07 2.37 13.18
C MET A 1 41.64 2.77 12.94
N ALA A 2 41.35 3.16 11.71
CA ALA A 2 40.04 3.60 11.25
C ALA A 2 39.14 2.40 10.92
N GLY A 3 37.83 2.57 11.13
CA GLY A 3 36.79 1.87 10.37
C GLY A 3 36.21 0.60 11.00
N PHE A 4 35.26 0.74 11.94
CA PHE A 4 34.30 -0.35 12.19
C PHE A 4 32.90 0.08 12.65
N LEU A 5 32.48 1.33 12.43
CA LEU A 5 31.11 1.75 12.69
C LEU A 5 30.55 2.46 11.47
N ARG A 6 30.44 1.73 10.36
CA ARG A 6 29.38 2.04 9.40
C ARG A 6 28.14 1.38 9.97
N ASP A 7 27.29 2.23 10.54
CA ASP A 7 25.91 1.96 10.92
C ASP A 7 25.29 0.90 9.99
N GLY A 8 25.22 -0.35 10.46
CA GLY A 8 24.46 -1.44 9.82
C GLY A 8 22.97 -1.24 10.05
N GLY A 9 22.52 0.00 9.89
CA GLY A 9 21.21 0.48 10.30
C GLY A 9 20.14 -0.26 9.52
N ARG A 10 19.22 -0.88 10.28
CA ARG A 10 17.98 -1.43 9.76
C ARG A 10 17.41 -0.51 8.68
N PRO A 11 17.13 -1.00 7.46
CA PRO A 11 16.57 -0.16 6.42
C PRO A 11 15.28 0.50 6.95
N PRO A 12 15.11 1.82 6.76
CA PRO A 12 13.90 2.51 7.23
C PRO A 12 12.66 1.84 6.63
N TYR A 13 11.63 1.60 7.44
CA TYR A 13 10.40 0.91 7.02
C TYR A 13 9.82 1.48 5.71
N GLY A 14 9.88 2.80 5.52
CA GLY A 14 9.41 3.46 4.30
C GLY A 14 10.16 3.03 3.04
N LYS A 15 11.47 2.76 3.13
CA LYS A 15 12.29 2.31 2.00
C LYS A 15 11.95 0.87 1.63
N SER A 16 11.81 -0.01 2.62
CA SER A 16 11.45 -1.41 2.41
C SER A 16 10.04 -1.54 1.83
N TYR A 17 9.08 -0.76 2.35
CA TYR A 17 7.74 -0.69 1.80
C TYR A 17 7.74 -0.18 0.36
N ALA A 18 8.44 0.92 0.07
CA ALA A 18 8.48 1.48 -1.29
C ALA A 18 9.05 0.49 -2.30
N LYS A 19 10.16 -0.19 -1.97
CA LYS A 19 10.74 -1.24 -2.82
C LYS A 19 9.77 -2.40 -3.04
N GLY A 20 9.21 -2.91 -1.95
CA GLY A 20 8.29 -4.04 -1.98
C GLY A 20 7.02 -3.72 -2.77
N ALA A 21 6.39 -2.56 -2.51
CA ALA A 21 5.18 -2.12 -3.19
C ALA A 21 5.40 -1.92 -4.70
N ALA A 22 6.57 -1.40 -5.10
CA ALA A 22 6.98 -1.28 -6.50
C ALA A 22 7.25 -2.64 -7.18
N GLY A 23 7.22 -3.75 -6.45
CA GLY A 23 7.44 -5.09 -7.00
C GLY A 23 8.90 -5.36 -7.33
N ARG A 24 9.85 -4.70 -6.68
CA ARG A 24 11.27 -5.00 -6.89
C ARG A 24 11.59 -6.39 -6.36
N GLU A 25 12.43 -7.14 -7.06
CA GLU A 25 12.82 -8.49 -6.66
C GLU A 25 14.08 -8.52 -5.80
N ASP A 26 14.78 -7.37 -5.70
CA ASP A 26 16.08 -7.24 -5.01
C ASP A 26 15.95 -6.88 -3.51
N LEU A 27 14.86 -7.30 -2.86
CA LEU A 27 14.71 -7.10 -1.42
C LEU A 27 15.62 -8.07 -0.67
N THR A 28 16.33 -7.56 0.33
CA THR A 28 16.97 -8.45 1.32
C THR A 28 15.91 -9.19 2.15
N GLY A 29 16.30 -10.26 2.83
CA GLY A 29 15.37 -10.97 3.73
C GLY A 29 14.75 -10.06 4.82
N GLU A 30 15.51 -9.08 5.33
CA GLU A 30 14.99 -8.09 6.29
C GLU A 30 14.00 -7.11 5.63
N GLU A 31 14.33 -6.58 4.44
CA GLU A 31 13.43 -5.70 3.69
C GLU A 31 12.13 -6.42 3.35
N PHE A 32 12.21 -7.68 2.92
CA PHE A 32 11.05 -8.52 2.64
C PHE A 32 10.21 -8.75 3.90
N GLY A 33 10.83 -9.09 5.03
CA GLY A 33 10.13 -9.28 6.30
C GLY A 33 9.35 -8.03 6.71
N GLN A 34 9.97 -6.84 6.60
CA GLN A 34 9.30 -5.57 6.88
C GLN A 34 8.13 -5.31 5.93
N PHE A 35 8.34 -5.50 4.63
CA PHE A 35 7.29 -5.34 3.62
C PHE A 35 6.11 -6.29 3.87
N PHE A 36 6.39 -7.56 4.15
CA PHE A 36 5.39 -8.58 4.49
C PHE A 36 4.53 -8.16 5.69
N PHE A 37 5.15 -7.76 6.81
CA PHE A 37 4.39 -7.37 8.00
C PHE A 37 3.56 -6.10 7.79
N LEU A 38 4.07 -5.14 7.01
CA LEU A 38 3.31 -3.94 6.65
C LEU A 38 2.10 -4.28 5.78
N CYS A 39 2.26 -5.10 4.74
CA CYS A 39 1.13 -5.57 3.93
C CYS A 39 0.09 -6.32 4.79
N ARG A 40 0.55 -7.20 5.70
CA ARG A 40 -0.36 -7.90 6.61
C ARG A 40 -1.16 -6.93 7.49
N ALA A 41 -0.51 -5.92 8.06
CA ALA A 41 -1.18 -4.90 8.86
C ALA A 41 -2.20 -4.11 8.03
N ILE A 42 -1.86 -3.75 6.79
CA ILE A 42 -2.77 -3.09 5.85
C ILE A 42 -3.99 -3.96 5.59
N PHE A 43 -3.83 -5.23 5.21
CA PHE A 43 -4.96 -6.11 4.91
C PHE A 43 -5.86 -6.36 6.13
N MET A 44 -5.27 -6.57 7.30
CA MET A 44 -6.04 -6.72 8.55
C MET A 44 -6.82 -5.46 8.89
N GLY A 45 -6.19 -4.28 8.77
CA GLY A 45 -6.86 -3.00 8.96
C GLY A 45 -8.02 -2.83 7.97
N CYS A 46 -7.85 -3.31 6.75
CA CYS A 46 -8.89 -3.21 5.74
C CYS A 46 -10.08 -4.12 5.98
N GLU A 47 -9.81 -5.37 6.33
CA GLU A 47 -10.85 -6.32 6.68
C GLU A 47 -11.66 -5.86 7.90
N ASN A 48 -10.97 -5.28 8.89
CA ASN A 48 -11.60 -4.73 10.10
C ASN A 48 -12.56 -3.57 9.82
N GLN A 49 -12.34 -2.80 8.73
CA GLN A 49 -13.27 -1.74 8.31
C GLN A 49 -14.36 -2.28 7.37
N HIS A 50 -14.09 -3.34 6.60
CA HIS A 50 -15.02 -3.89 5.64
C HIS A 50 -16.28 -4.49 6.29
N TYR A 51 -16.12 -5.31 7.33
CA TYR A 51 -17.26 -5.98 7.95
C TYR A 51 -18.22 -5.03 8.68
N PRO A 52 -17.76 -4.04 9.48
CA PRO A 52 -18.66 -3.06 10.07
C PRO A 52 -19.44 -2.26 9.02
N TYR A 53 -18.83 -1.91 7.89
CA TYR A 53 -19.57 -1.29 6.77
C TYR A 53 -20.65 -2.21 6.21
N ARG A 54 -20.34 -3.50 5.99
CA ARG A 54 -21.33 -4.50 5.54
C ARG A 54 -22.48 -4.66 6.53
N GLN A 55 -22.23 -4.43 7.81
CA GLN A 55 -23.22 -4.44 8.89
C GLN A 55 -23.90 -3.08 9.12
N ARG A 56 -23.64 -2.09 8.26
CA ARG A 56 -24.19 -0.72 8.33
C ARG A 56 -23.79 0.05 9.61
N MET A 57 -22.66 -0.31 10.20
CA MET A 57 -22.07 0.38 11.34
C MET A 57 -21.15 1.54 10.92
N ILE A 58 -20.74 1.58 9.65
CA ILE A 58 -19.98 2.67 9.05
C ILE A 58 -20.84 3.32 7.97
N ASP A 59 -20.87 4.65 7.97
CA ASP A 59 -21.55 5.46 6.97
C ASP A 59 -21.02 5.18 5.56
N ALA A 60 -21.92 5.19 4.57
CA ALA A 60 -21.57 4.84 3.20
C ALA A 60 -20.65 5.86 2.52
N ASP A 61 -20.76 7.14 2.87
CA ASP A 61 -19.87 8.17 2.36
C ASP A 61 -18.47 8.04 2.97
N ALA A 62 -18.41 7.83 4.29
CA ALA A 62 -17.14 7.55 4.98
C ALA A 62 -16.44 6.32 4.38
N TYR A 63 -17.19 5.26 4.11
CA TYR A 63 -16.66 4.05 3.49
C TYR A 63 -16.23 4.24 2.02
N ARG A 64 -16.87 5.15 1.29
CA ARG A 64 -16.50 5.48 -0.10
C ARG A 64 -15.09 6.07 -0.18
N GLY A 65 -14.76 7.00 0.70
CA GLY A 65 -13.39 7.55 0.78
C GLY A 65 -12.37 6.46 1.13
N TYR A 66 -12.72 5.60 2.07
CA TYR A 66 -11.90 4.46 2.47
C TYR A 66 -11.66 3.44 1.31
N ALA A 67 -12.70 3.13 0.52
CA ALA A 67 -12.58 2.26 -0.65
C ALA A 67 -11.68 2.88 -1.74
N ALA A 68 -11.68 4.20 -1.90
CA ALA A 68 -10.75 4.89 -2.79
C ALA A 68 -9.29 4.70 -2.33
N THR A 69 -9.02 4.83 -1.03
CA THR A 69 -7.69 4.57 -0.45
C THR A 69 -7.20 3.15 -0.70
N ILE A 70 -8.08 2.15 -0.57
CA ILE A 70 -7.74 0.75 -0.92
C ILE A 70 -7.28 0.65 -2.38
N ARG A 71 -8.01 1.28 -3.31
CA ARG A 71 -7.62 1.23 -4.74
C ARG A 71 -6.25 1.88 -4.96
N GLU A 72 -6.06 3.05 -4.38
CA GLU A 72 -4.85 3.84 -4.60
C GLU A 72 -3.61 3.22 -3.92
N GLN A 73 -3.74 2.64 -2.74
CA GLN A 73 -2.59 2.12 -1.97
C GLN A 73 -2.32 0.64 -2.19
N ILE A 74 -3.38 -0.15 -2.44
CA ILE A 74 -3.30 -1.61 -2.52
C ILE A 74 -3.44 -2.05 -3.96
N ALA A 75 -4.55 -1.66 -4.60
CA ALA A 75 -4.80 -2.10 -5.96
C ALA A 75 -3.79 -1.50 -6.94
N SER A 76 -3.27 -0.29 -6.76
CA SER A 76 -2.36 0.27 -7.77
C SER A 76 -0.95 -0.35 -7.80
N GLN A 77 -0.51 -0.98 -6.69
CA GLN A 77 0.89 -1.35 -6.47
C GLN A 77 1.16 -2.83 -6.82
N PRO A 78 2.05 -3.13 -7.79
CA PRO A 78 2.23 -4.50 -8.28
C PRO A 78 2.73 -5.45 -7.19
N GLY A 79 3.65 -5.02 -6.33
CA GLY A 79 4.16 -5.88 -5.26
C GLY A 79 3.16 -6.09 -4.14
N VAL A 80 2.26 -5.12 -3.88
CA VAL A 80 1.17 -5.32 -2.91
C VAL A 80 0.12 -6.31 -3.46
N ARG A 81 -0.19 -6.27 -4.76
CA ARG A 81 -1.04 -7.29 -5.42
C ARG A 81 -0.42 -8.68 -5.35
N ALA A 82 0.89 -8.78 -5.61
CA ALA A 82 1.61 -10.04 -5.49
C ALA A 82 1.54 -10.56 -4.06
N MET A 83 1.80 -9.71 -3.06
CA MET A 83 1.69 -10.08 -1.65
C MET A 83 0.26 -10.49 -1.27
N TRP A 84 -0.77 -9.82 -1.77
CA TRP A 84 -2.17 -10.22 -1.58
C TRP A 84 -2.40 -11.66 -2.04
N SER A 85 -1.88 -12.04 -3.21
CA SER A 85 -2.01 -13.40 -3.75
C SER A 85 -1.39 -14.47 -2.82
N VAL A 86 -0.33 -14.12 -2.10
CA VAL A 86 0.33 -15.00 -1.13
C VAL A 86 -0.48 -15.14 0.16
N VAL A 87 -1.01 -14.03 0.70
CA VAL A 87 -1.57 -14.00 2.06
C VAL A 87 -3.09 -14.01 2.14
N ARG A 88 -3.82 -13.84 1.03
CA ARG A 88 -5.30 -13.73 1.00
C ARG A 88 -6.05 -14.85 1.70
N HIS A 89 -5.47 -16.04 1.77
CA HIS A 89 -6.06 -17.21 2.43
C HIS A 89 -6.26 -17.00 3.95
N THR A 90 -5.60 -16.01 4.56
CA THR A 90 -5.77 -15.68 5.97
C THR A 90 -6.95 -14.75 6.25
N CYS A 91 -7.61 -14.24 5.21
CA CYS A 91 -8.76 -13.33 5.32
C CYS A 91 -10.08 -14.07 5.07
N GLY A 92 -11.18 -13.52 5.59
CA GLY A 92 -12.52 -14.05 5.34
C GLY A 92 -12.98 -13.87 3.89
N ALA A 93 -13.78 -14.82 3.40
CA ALA A 93 -14.16 -14.92 1.99
C ALA A 93 -14.86 -13.66 1.43
N GLY A 94 -15.67 -12.99 2.25
CA GLY A 94 -16.36 -11.75 1.84
C GLY A 94 -15.38 -10.61 1.54
N PHE A 95 -14.40 -10.42 2.42
CA PHE A 95 -13.35 -9.42 2.20
C PHE A 95 -12.46 -9.80 1.01
N GLN A 96 -12.13 -11.09 0.86
CA GLN A 96 -11.35 -11.55 -0.30
C GLN A 96 -12.03 -11.18 -1.62
N ALA A 97 -13.32 -11.48 -1.77
CA ALA A 97 -14.07 -11.16 -2.98
C ALA A 97 -14.13 -9.66 -3.26
N PHE A 98 -14.29 -8.84 -2.21
CA PHE A 98 -14.27 -7.39 -2.33
C PHE A 98 -12.93 -6.88 -2.85
N LEU A 99 -11.81 -7.33 -2.25
CA LEU A 99 -10.49 -6.84 -2.62
C LEU A 99 -10.07 -7.33 -4.01
N ASP A 100 -10.42 -8.56 -4.37
CA ASP A 100 -10.23 -9.09 -5.72
C ASP A 100 -10.96 -8.26 -6.77
N GLN A 101 -12.19 -7.84 -6.49
CA GLN A 101 -12.95 -6.95 -7.37
C GLN A 101 -12.25 -5.59 -7.52
N GLN A 102 -11.68 -5.03 -6.44
CA GLN A 102 -10.94 -3.77 -6.53
C GLN A 102 -9.66 -3.92 -7.37
N ILE A 103 -8.93 -5.04 -7.21
CA ILE A 103 -7.70 -5.32 -7.96
C ILE A 103 -8.00 -5.55 -9.45
N ALA A 104 -9.05 -6.31 -9.76
CA ALA A 104 -9.46 -6.58 -11.14
C ALA A 104 -9.98 -5.32 -11.85
N GLY A 105 -10.67 -4.44 -11.11
CA GLY A 105 -11.25 -3.20 -11.65
C GLY A 105 -10.28 -2.04 -11.79
N PHE A 106 -9.01 -2.20 -11.40
CA PHE A 106 -8.01 -1.13 -11.48
C PHE A 106 -6.82 -1.60 -12.30
N PRO A 107 -6.34 -0.85 -13.31
CA PRO A 107 -5.08 -1.17 -13.96
C PRO A 107 -3.93 -1.02 -12.95
N VAL A 108 -2.88 -1.82 -13.10
CA VAL A 108 -1.62 -1.51 -12.42
C VAL A 108 -1.20 -0.16 -12.97
N LEU A 109 -1.09 0.86 -12.10
CA LEU A 109 -0.54 2.13 -12.56
C LEU A 109 0.94 1.86 -12.84
N GLU A 110 1.35 1.99 -14.12
CA GLU A 110 2.71 2.43 -14.44
C GLU A 110 2.97 3.60 -13.50
N ALA A 111 4.03 3.51 -12.70
CA ALA A 111 4.26 4.34 -11.53
C ALA A 111 4.51 5.81 -11.92
N CYS A 112 3.50 6.50 -12.44
CA CYS A 112 3.32 7.92 -12.19
C CYS A 112 3.06 7.99 -10.69
N SER A 113 4.15 8.01 -9.95
CA SER A 113 4.17 7.90 -8.51
C SER A 113 3.21 8.96 -7.99
N MET A 114 2.43 8.64 -6.97
CA MET A 114 1.63 9.64 -6.27
C MET A 114 2.50 10.85 -5.84
N ARG A 115 3.82 10.63 -5.71
CA ARG A 115 4.86 11.64 -5.59
C ARG A 115 5.01 12.58 -6.80
N GLU A 116 4.99 12.09 -8.04
CA GLU A 116 5.01 12.94 -9.24
C GLU A 116 3.73 13.75 -9.37
N LYS A 117 2.57 13.13 -9.12
CA LYS A 117 1.30 13.86 -9.06
C LYS A 117 1.35 14.96 -7.98
N TRP A 118 1.76 14.62 -6.77
CA TRP A 118 1.94 15.58 -5.68
C TRP A 118 2.94 16.69 -6.03
N ALA A 119 4.08 16.35 -6.66
CA ALA A 119 5.08 17.34 -7.05
C ALA A 119 4.54 18.33 -8.11
N SER A 120 3.72 17.84 -9.04
CA SER A 120 3.00 18.68 -10.01
C SER A 120 2.05 19.65 -9.30
N GLU A 121 1.22 19.16 -8.37
CA GLU A 121 0.30 20.00 -7.60
C GLU A 121 1.03 21.07 -6.77
N VAL A 122 2.14 20.70 -6.12
CA VAL A 122 2.98 21.64 -5.36
C VAL A 122 3.57 22.72 -6.27
N THR A 123 3.97 22.35 -7.50
CA THR A 123 4.53 23.31 -8.46
C THR A 123 3.45 24.28 -8.96
N ALA A 124 2.25 23.77 -9.25
CA ALA A 124 1.11 24.58 -9.65
C ALA A 124 0.73 25.61 -8.55
N GLN A 125 0.61 25.16 -7.30
CA GLN A 125 0.26 26.02 -6.16
C GLN A 125 1.30 27.14 -5.89
N LYS A 126 2.57 26.91 -6.21
CA LYS A 126 3.63 27.92 -6.07
C LYS A 126 3.63 28.94 -7.21
N THR A 127 3.08 28.59 -8.37
CA THR A 127 3.02 29.48 -9.55
C THR A 127 1.82 30.43 -9.47
N ASP A 128 0.75 30.00 -8.78
CA ASP A 128 -0.47 30.79 -8.55
C ASP A 128 -0.42 31.72 -7.32
N GLN A 129 0.71 31.75 -6.59
CA GLN A 129 0.94 32.72 -5.51
C GLN A 129 1.63 33.98 -6.08
N PRO A 130 0.99 35.17 -5.99
CA PRO A 130 1.56 36.44 -6.47
C PRO A 130 2.75 36.93 -5.64
#